data_AF-C5BK32-F1
#
_entry.id   AF-C5BK32-F1
#
_cell.length_a   1.000
_cell.length_b   1.000
_cell.length_c   1.000
_cell.angle_alpha   90.00
_cell.angle_beta   90.00
_cell.angle_gamma   90.00
#
_symmetry.space_group_name_H-M   'P 1'
#
loop_
_entity.id
_entity.type
_entity.pdbx_description
1 polymer ?
#
loop_
_entity_poly.entity_id
_entity_poly.type
_entity_poly.pdbx_seq_one_letter_code
_entity_poly.pdbx_strand_id
1 'polypeptide(L)'
;MAVVEVVFTNAHSISDQNGLVNDIPLFFNIFNLSPAEKWLDLLKETLDAKVALEEHQLNSSKVLGRFVGFPGAEKSKKELTDLINNCIDTVNTFAKDAIPINASESCTQDDLNELHKYFELHRGPRLNPGWMFVSGPESVKNALENFNLYIHEYEARLRSTSDEGATSFSKLDITFKGPKRRLPLRPEDFNYFSPHSDFGGVYLHYCDVGKQVLDVYYDQDSAVGVDNIRPLEFISADFDIYFGMSNKQWFGMDYKIKLEHWLKDHGMDPRDPKLGIGFLKIGQMIPDARFKHLDRSEFLSMFSGYLNVKSIHVHGTLDWY
;
A
#
# COMPACT_ATOMS: atom_id res chain seq x y z
N MET A 1 7.69 6.70 24.40
CA MET A 1 7.16 6.48 23.04
C MET A 1 6.98 5.00 22.85
N ALA A 2 5.86 4.58 22.26
CA ALA A 2 5.64 3.17 21.98
C ALA A 2 6.53 2.71 20.82
N VAL A 3 6.92 1.44 20.85
CA VAL A 3 7.70 0.83 19.77
C VAL A 3 6.92 -0.34 19.20
N VAL A 4 6.82 -0.41 17.88
CA VAL A 4 6.26 -1.56 17.17
C VAL A 4 7.40 -2.38 16.60
N GLU A 5 7.42 -3.66 16.91
CA GLU A 5 8.32 -4.65 16.32
C GLU A 5 7.57 -5.43 15.25
N VAL A 6 8.17 -5.55 14.07
CA VAL A 6 7.71 -6.44 13.01
C VAL A 6 8.80 -7.47 12.74
N VAL A 7 8.47 -8.74 12.89
CA VAL A 7 9.39 -9.86 12.74
C VAL A 7 9.22 -10.46 11.35
N PHE A 8 10.30 -10.54 10.59
CA PHE A 8 10.33 -11.04 9.23
C PHE A 8 11.03 -12.39 9.15
N THR A 9 10.52 -13.29 8.29
CA THR A 9 11.11 -14.62 8.05
C THR A 9 11.28 -14.88 6.56
N ASN A 10 12.10 -15.86 6.22
CA ASN A 10 12.30 -16.27 4.84
C ASN A 10 11.00 -16.81 4.23
N ALA A 11 10.64 -16.33 3.05
CA ALA A 11 9.46 -16.78 2.31
C ALA A 11 9.58 -18.24 1.80
N HIS A 12 10.81 -18.78 1.72
CA HIS A 12 11.15 -20.10 1.18
C HIS A 12 11.59 -21.12 2.23
N SER A 13 11.56 -20.81 3.54
CA SER A 13 12.00 -21.76 4.56
C SER A 13 11.00 -22.91 4.71
N ILE A 14 11.19 -23.98 3.94
CA ILE A 14 10.82 -25.34 4.34
C ILE A 14 11.99 -25.82 5.19
N SER A 15 11.77 -25.96 6.50
CA SER A 15 12.65 -26.55 7.51
C SER A 15 13.98 -27.16 7.00
N ASP A 16 15.04 -26.35 6.91
CA ASP A 16 16.38 -26.87 6.58
C ASP A 16 17.20 -27.10 7.85
N GLN A 17 17.72 -28.32 7.95
CA GLN A 17 18.41 -28.89 9.11
C GLN A 17 19.80 -28.30 9.41
N ASN A 18 20.11 -27.09 8.93
CA ASN A 18 21.45 -26.48 9.03
C ASN A 18 21.50 -25.15 9.83
N GLY A 19 20.47 -24.82 10.61
CA GLY A 19 20.65 -23.94 11.77
C GLY A 19 20.95 -22.46 11.53
N LEU A 20 20.64 -21.91 10.34
CA LEU A 20 20.64 -20.46 10.09
C LEU A 20 19.33 -20.03 9.42
N VAL A 21 18.22 -20.10 10.17
CA VAL A 21 16.99 -19.35 9.84
C VAL A 21 16.81 -18.35 10.97
N ASN A 22 17.38 -17.16 10.83
CA ASN A 22 17.25 -16.11 11.81
C ASN A 22 16.16 -15.15 11.34
N ASP A 23 15.05 -15.09 12.08
CA ASP A 23 14.08 -14.03 11.88
C ASP A 23 14.77 -12.67 11.98
N ILE A 24 14.34 -11.70 11.18
CA ILE A 24 14.81 -10.32 11.26
C ILE A 24 13.72 -9.48 11.93
N PRO A 25 13.88 -9.07 13.20
CA PRO A 25 13.04 -8.05 13.78
C PRO A 25 13.47 -6.67 13.25
N LEU A 26 12.51 -5.85 12.83
CA LEU A 26 12.67 -4.41 12.64
C LEU A 26 11.80 -3.68 13.67
N PHE A 27 12.35 -2.61 14.25
CA PHE A 27 11.68 -1.82 15.29
C PHE A 27 11.33 -0.45 14.73
N PHE A 28 10.14 0.05 15.10
CA PHE A 28 9.61 1.31 14.63
C PHE A 28 9.14 2.14 15.81
N ASN A 29 9.72 3.34 15.96
CA ASN A 29 9.25 4.29 16.95
C ASN A 29 7.97 4.97 16.45
N ILE A 30 6.91 4.90 17.25
CA ILE A 30 5.62 5.51 16.93
C ILE A 30 5.56 6.93 17.48
N PHE A 31 5.18 7.87 16.63
CA PHE A 31 5.17 9.28 16.96
C PHE A 31 4.09 9.62 17.99
N ASN A 32 4.36 10.64 18.82
CA ASN A 32 3.40 11.16 19.78
C ASN A 32 2.46 12.17 19.11
N LEU A 33 1.51 11.66 18.31
CA LEU A 33 0.52 12.45 17.59
C LEU A 33 -0.84 11.74 17.55
N SER A 34 -1.92 12.52 17.63
CA SER A 34 -3.32 12.04 17.73
C SER A 34 -3.66 10.86 16.80
N PRO A 35 -3.36 10.89 15.49
CA PRO A 35 -3.69 9.77 14.62
C PRO A 35 -2.82 8.52 14.85
N ALA A 36 -1.57 8.68 15.31
CA ALA A 36 -0.68 7.55 15.63
C ALA A 36 -1.11 6.85 16.93
N GLU A 37 -1.57 7.61 17.94
CA GLU A 37 -2.12 7.04 19.17
C GLU A 37 -3.39 6.22 18.89
N LYS A 38 -4.33 6.78 18.12
CA LYS A 38 -5.55 6.08 17.71
C LYS A 38 -5.24 4.80 16.92
N TRP A 39 -4.29 4.88 16.00
CA TRP A 39 -3.82 3.73 15.23
C TRP A 39 -3.22 2.66 16.15
N LEU A 40 -2.38 3.05 17.10
CA LEU A 40 -1.74 2.14 18.03
C LEU A 40 -2.75 1.39 18.90
N ASP A 41 -3.80 2.07 19.36
CA ASP A 41 -4.89 1.45 20.11
C ASP A 41 -5.65 0.43 19.25
N LEU A 42 -5.97 0.77 17.99
CA LEU A 42 -6.59 -0.16 17.05
C LEU A 42 -5.69 -1.36 16.72
N LEU A 43 -4.38 -1.15 16.60
CA LEU A 43 -3.43 -2.23 16.38
C LEU A 43 -3.40 -3.18 17.59
N LYS A 44 -3.31 -2.67 18.81
CA LYS A 44 -3.35 -3.48 20.04
C LYS A 44 -4.63 -4.29 20.14
N GLU A 45 -5.79 -3.66 19.93
CA GLU A 45 -7.09 -4.35 19.94
C GLU A 45 -7.12 -5.50 18.92
N THR A 46 -6.61 -5.25 17.71
CA THR A 46 -6.54 -6.24 16.62
C THR A 46 -5.63 -7.42 16.98
N LEU A 47 -4.46 -7.15 17.57
CA LEU A 47 -3.51 -8.17 18.00
C LEU A 47 -4.03 -8.98 19.19
N ASP A 48 -4.65 -8.33 20.18
CA ASP A 48 -5.27 -8.97 21.35
C ASP A 48 -6.43 -9.89 20.94
N ALA A 49 -7.21 -9.47 19.94
CA ALA A 49 -8.24 -10.28 19.30
C ALA A 49 -7.69 -11.41 18.41
N LYS A 50 -6.36 -11.48 18.22
CA LYS A 50 -5.67 -12.47 17.38
C LYS A 50 -6.19 -12.50 15.94
N VAL A 51 -6.53 -11.33 15.40
CA VAL A 51 -6.93 -11.22 14.00
C VAL A 51 -5.73 -11.55 13.12
N ALA A 52 -5.91 -12.49 12.19
CA ALA A 52 -4.86 -12.91 11.28
C ALA A 52 -4.55 -11.83 10.23
N LEU A 53 -3.29 -11.74 9.81
CA LEU A 53 -2.90 -10.95 8.64
C LEU A 53 -3.48 -11.54 7.36
N GLU A 54 -3.72 -10.69 6.35
CA GLU A 54 -4.06 -11.13 5.01
C GLU A 54 -2.89 -11.91 4.38
N GLU A 55 -3.26 -12.96 3.64
CA GLU A 55 -2.31 -13.80 2.91
C GLU A 55 -2.18 -13.28 1.48
N HIS A 56 -0.95 -13.18 1.00
CA HIS A 56 -0.65 -12.79 -0.37
C HIS A 56 0.17 -13.88 -1.05
N GLN A 57 -0.03 -14.00 -2.37
CA GLN A 57 0.75 -14.91 -3.19
C GLN A 57 2.06 -14.24 -3.62
N LEU A 58 3.17 -14.84 -3.21
CA LEU A 58 4.53 -14.46 -3.60
C LEU A 58 5.20 -15.65 -4.28
N ASN A 59 5.39 -15.58 -5.59
CA ASN A 59 5.80 -16.73 -6.41
C ASN A 59 4.87 -17.92 -6.16
N SER A 60 5.40 -19.10 -5.84
CA SER A 60 4.60 -20.30 -5.49
C SER A 60 4.29 -20.42 -3.99
N SER A 61 4.61 -19.41 -3.17
CA SER A 61 4.44 -19.44 -1.71
C SER A 61 3.38 -18.44 -1.24
N LYS A 62 2.75 -18.75 -0.10
CA LYS A 62 1.88 -17.82 0.61
C LYS A 62 2.70 -17.07 1.66
N VAL A 63 2.58 -15.76 1.69
CA VAL A 63 3.25 -14.89 2.66
C VAL A 63 2.24 -13.98 3.35
N LEU A 64 2.56 -13.50 4.54
CA LEU A 64 1.79 -12.50 5.25
C LEU A 64 2.38 -11.12 4.99
N GLY A 65 1.51 -10.15 4.67
CA GLY A 65 1.90 -8.83 4.21
C GLY A 65 2.18 -8.78 2.70
N ARG A 66 1.85 -7.65 2.08
CA ARG A 66 2.01 -7.44 0.64
C ARG A 66 3.29 -6.65 0.36
N PHE A 67 4.30 -7.34 -0.16
CA PHE A 67 5.56 -6.72 -0.57
C PHE A 67 5.47 -6.26 -2.02
N VAL A 68 5.56 -4.95 -2.25
CA VAL A 68 5.47 -4.33 -3.57
C VAL A 68 6.82 -3.70 -3.91
N GLY A 69 7.31 -3.92 -5.14
CA GLY A 69 8.57 -3.34 -5.62
C GLY A 69 9.82 -3.83 -4.89
N PHE A 70 9.77 -5.02 -4.28
CA PHE A 70 10.94 -5.68 -3.71
C PHE A 70 11.62 -6.57 -4.76
N PRO A 71 12.96 -6.62 -4.82
CA PRO A 71 13.66 -7.61 -5.63
C PRO A 71 13.18 -9.03 -5.29
N GLY A 72 12.82 -9.83 -6.30
CA GLY A 72 12.31 -11.20 -6.10
C GLY A 72 10.83 -11.31 -5.73
N ALA A 73 10.13 -10.19 -5.49
CA ALA A 73 8.69 -10.15 -5.28
C ALA A 73 7.87 -9.88 -6.56
N GLU A 74 8.54 -9.48 -7.63
CA GLU A 74 7.90 -9.02 -8.87
C GLU A 74 7.35 -10.19 -9.69
N LYS A 75 6.05 -10.15 -10.00
CA LYS A 75 5.46 -10.98 -11.05
C LYS A 75 5.86 -10.42 -12.41
N SER A 76 6.01 -11.29 -13.40
CA SER A 76 6.23 -10.89 -14.79
C SER A 76 4.99 -10.18 -15.36
N LYS A 77 5.19 -9.33 -16.38
CA LYS A 77 4.07 -8.69 -17.10
C LYS A 77 3.07 -9.71 -17.63
N LYS A 78 3.58 -10.86 -18.12
CA LYS A 78 2.75 -11.97 -18.56
C LYS A 78 1.89 -12.54 -17.44
N GLU A 79 2.50 -12.89 -16.31
CA GLU A 79 1.75 -13.45 -15.17
C GLU A 79 0.68 -12.49 -14.66
N LEU A 80 1.00 -11.20 -14.56
CA LEU A 80 0.03 -10.18 -14.16
C LEU A 80 -1.10 -10.03 -15.18
N THR A 81 -0.78 -10.05 -16.48
CA THR A 81 -1.79 -10.04 -17.55
C THR A 81 -2.75 -11.22 -17.43
N ASP A 82 -2.21 -12.43 -17.24
CA ASP A 82 -3.01 -13.65 -17.10
C ASP A 82 -3.90 -13.56 -15.85
N LEU A 83 -3.37 -13.09 -14.71
CA LEU A 83 -4.11 -12.92 -13.46
C LEU A 83 -5.24 -11.88 -13.58
N ILE A 84 -4.97 -10.74 -14.21
CA ILE A 84 -5.97 -9.69 -14.48
C ILE A 84 -7.08 -10.24 -15.37
N ASN A 85 -6.73 -10.90 -16.47
CA ASN A 85 -7.70 -11.46 -17.42
C ASN A 85 -8.54 -12.60 -16.80
N ASN A 86 -7.96 -13.42 -15.91
CA ASN A 86 -8.73 -14.41 -15.15
C ASN A 86 -9.78 -13.76 -14.23
N CYS A 87 -9.47 -12.61 -13.64
CA CYS A 87 -10.44 -11.84 -12.84
C CYS A 87 -11.54 -11.27 -13.74
N ILE A 88 -11.17 -10.70 -14.90
CA ILE A 88 -12.11 -10.21 -15.92
C ILE A 88 -13.06 -11.32 -16.35
N ASP A 89 -12.56 -12.50 -16.68
CA ASP A 89 -13.38 -13.65 -17.09
C ASP A 89 -14.37 -14.07 -16.00
N THR A 90 -13.93 -14.07 -14.74
CA THR A 90 -14.80 -14.39 -13.59
C THR A 90 -15.93 -13.37 -13.44
N VAL A 91 -15.62 -12.08 -13.55
CA VAL A 91 -16.60 -10.99 -13.49
C VAL A 91 -17.56 -11.03 -14.68
N ASN A 92 -17.03 -11.21 -15.90
CA ASN A 92 -17.82 -11.26 -17.14
C ASN A 92 -18.70 -12.51 -17.24
N THR A 93 -18.31 -13.63 -16.62
CA THR A 93 -19.16 -14.82 -16.49
C THR A 93 -20.41 -14.54 -15.65
N PHE A 94 -20.27 -13.72 -14.61
CA PHE A 94 -21.40 -13.32 -13.77
C PHE A 94 -22.26 -12.23 -14.44
N ALA A 95 -21.60 -11.25 -15.05
CA ALA A 95 -22.23 -10.11 -15.69
C ALA A 95 -21.59 -9.87 -17.06
N LYS A 96 -22.26 -10.35 -18.11
CA LYS A 96 -21.73 -10.30 -19.48
C LYS A 96 -21.28 -8.88 -19.85
N ASP A 97 -20.07 -8.79 -20.40
CA ASP A 97 -19.42 -7.57 -20.88
C ASP A 97 -19.29 -6.45 -19.80
N ALA A 98 -19.25 -6.83 -18.52
CA ALA A 98 -19.01 -5.93 -17.41
C ALA A 98 -17.67 -5.19 -17.55
N ILE A 99 -16.61 -5.91 -17.90
CA ILE A 99 -15.29 -5.37 -18.20
C ILE A 99 -14.98 -5.73 -19.66
N PRO A 100 -15.23 -4.84 -20.62
CA PRO A 100 -15.21 -5.16 -22.05
C PRO A 100 -13.79 -5.14 -22.66
N ILE A 101 -12.77 -4.83 -21.86
CA ILE A 101 -11.37 -4.76 -22.28
C ILE A 101 -10.54 -5.79 -21.51
N ASN A 102 -9.51 -6.32 -22.16
CA ASN A 102 -8.54 -7.24 -21.56
C ASN A 102 -7.21 -6.54 -21.35
N ALA A 103 -6.47 -6.96 -20.33
CA ALA A 103 -5.08 -6.57 -20.16
C ALA A 103 -4.19 -7.26 -21.21
N SER A 104 -3.04 -6.65 -21.47
CA SER A 104 -1.99 -7.17 -22.35
C SER A 104 -0.60 -6.92 -21.74
N GLU A 105 0.40 -7.69 -22.16
CA GLU A 105 1.80 -7.47 -21.72
C GLU A 105 2.36 -6.11 -22.16
N SER A 106 1.72 -5.46 -23.13
CA SER A 106 2.04 -4.12 -23.63
C SER A 106 1.24 -3.00 -22.97
N CYS A 107 0.42 -3.29 -21.95
CA CYS A 107 -0.32 -2.25 -21.25
C CYS A 107 0.59 -1.12 -20.76
N THR A 108 0.18 0.10 -21.09
CA THR A 108 0.71 1.38 -20.62
C THR A 108 0.00 1.81 -19.33
N GLN A 109 0.48 2.87 -18.68
CA GLN A 109 -0.22 3.44 -17.52
C GLN A 109 -1.67 3.86 -17.87
N ASP A 110 -1.91 4.36 -19.09
CA ASP A 110 -3.25 4.76 -19.53
C ASP A 110 -4.19 3.55 -19.66
N ASP A 111 -3.69 2.42 -20.18
CA ASP A 111 -4.47 1.18 -20.27
C ASP A 111 -4.85 0.65 -18.89
N LEU A 112 -3.93 0.73 -17.92
CA LEU A 112 -4.18 0.32 -16.54
C LEU A 112 -5.16 1.28 -15.84
N ASN A 113 -5.03 2.59 -16.06
CA ASN A 113 -5.99 3.59 -15.58
C ASN A 113 -7.39 3.33 -16.15
N GLU A 114 -7.51 2.87 -17.42
CA GLU A 114 -8.79 2.49 -17.99
C GLU A 114 -9.38 1.25 -17.30
N LEU A 115 -8.56 0.22 -17.05
CA LEU A 115 -8.98 -0.97 -16.29
C LEU A 115 -9.45 -0.61 -14.86
N HIS A 116 -8.76 0.31 -14.19
CA HIS A 116 -9.12 0.82 -12.86
C HIS A 116 -10.54 1.38 -12.80
N LYS A 117 -11.00 2.08 -13.86
CA LYS A 117 -12.36 2.64 -13.89
C LYS A 117 -13.44 1.58 -13.78
N TYR A 118 -13.22 0.40 -14.35
CA TYR A 118 -14.18 -0.70 -14.25
C TYR A 118 -14.24 -1.27 -12.83
N PHE A 119 -13.11 -1.30 -12.12
CA PHE A 119 -13.13 -1.62 -10.70
C PHE A 119 -13.96 -0.60 -9.91
N GLU A 120 -13.69 0.70 -10.10
CA GLU A 120 -14.42 1.76 -9.41
C GLU A 120 -15.92 1.71 -9.69
N LEU A 121 -16.31 1.46 -10.94
CA LEU A 121 -17.71 1.34 -11.37
C LEU A 121 -18.43 0.16 -10.69
N HIS A 122 -17.82 -1.04 -10.73
CA HIS A 122 -18.50 -2.27 -10.32
C HIS A 122 -18.41 -2.53 -8.82
N ARG A 123 -17.29 -2.16 -8.20
CA ARG A 123 -17.10 -2.26 -6.76
C ARG A 123 -17.80 -1.10 -6.05
N GLY A 124 -17.70 0.12 -6.59
CA GLY A 124 -18.23 1.34 -6.00
C GLY A 124 -17.53 1.78 -4.70
N PRO A 125 -17.82 2.98 -4.20
CA PRO A 125 -17.35 3.44 -2.91
C PRO A 125 -17.74 2.51 -1.76
N ARG A 126 -16.98 2.52 -0.66
CA ARG A 126 -17.29 1.69 0.50
C ARG A 126 -18.67 1.97 1.10
N LEU A 127 -19.02 3.25 1.22
CA LEU A 127 -20.31 3.68 1.79
C LEU A 127 -21.49 3.55 0.81
N ASN A 128 -21.19 3.36 -0.48
CA ASN A 128 -22.18 3.19 -1.53
C ASN A 128 -21.68 2.14 -2.53
N PRO A 129 -21.63 0.85 -2.12
CA PRO A 129 -21.06 -0.20 -2.94
C PRO A 129 -21.85 -0.37 -4.23
N GLY A 130 -21.12 -0.64 -5.31
CA GLY A 130 -21.67 -0.98 -6.61
C GLY A 130 -22.45 -2.29 -6.56
N TRP A 131 -23.37 -2.45 -7.51
CA TRP A 131 -24.33 -3.54 -7.52
C TRP A 131 -23.66 -4.93 -7.56
N MET A 132 -22.50 -5.08 -8.19
CA MET A 132 -21.76 -6.35 -8.22
C MET A 132 -21.20 -6.71 -6.85
N PHE A 133 -20.77 -5.72 -6.07
CA PHE A 133 -20.27 -5.98 -4.72
C PHE A 133 -21.40 -6.25 -3.71
N VAL A 134 -22.58 -5.68 -3.94
CA VAL A 134 -23.80 -5.95 -3.16
C VAL A 134 -24.35 -7.35 -3.47
N SER A 135 -24.57 -7.65 -4.74
CA SER A 135 -25.36 -8.79 -5.20
C SER A 135 -24.55 -9.96 -5.77
N GLY A 136 -23.27 -9.74 -6.07
CA GLY A 136 -22.41 -10.77 -6.64
C GLY A 136 -22.06 -11.88 -5.64
N PRO A 137 -21.79 -13.11 -6.13
CA PRO A 137 -21.26 -14.18 -5.29
C PRO A 137 -19.86 -13.82 -4.79
N GLU A 138 -19.43 -14.48 -3.72
CA GLU A 138 -18.12 -14.23 -3.08
C GLU A 138 -16.94 -14.36 -4.05
N SER A 139 -17.02 -15.28 -5.02
CA SER A 139 -16.01 -15.44 -6.07
C SER A 139 -15.85 -14.18 -6.94
N VAL A 140 -16.94 -13.49 -7.25
CA VAL A 140 -16.94 -12.24 -8.04
C VAL A 140 -16.41 -11.08 -7.21
N LYS A 141 -16.78 -11.00 -5.93
CA LYS A 141 -16.25 -9.98 -5.00
C LYS A 141 -14.74 -10.12 -4.86
N ASN A 142 -14.26 -11.34 -4.64
CA ASN A 142 -12.83 -11.64 -4.57
C ASN A 142 -12.13 -11.37 -5.91
N ALA A 143 -12.75 -11.68 -7.04
CA ALA A 143 -12.21 -11.35 -8.36
C ALA A 143 -12.08 -9.83 -8.57
N LEU A 144 -13.06 -9.03 -8.16
CA LEU A 144 -12.97 -7.56 -8.26
C LEU A 144 -11.87 -6.98 -7.37
N GLU A 145 -11.74 -7.44 -6.13
CA GLU A 145 -10.68 -6.97 -5.21
C GLU A 145 -9.29 -7.41 -5.70
N ASN A 146 -9.15 -8.65 -6.19
CA ASN A 146 -7.90 -9.15 -6.79
C ASN A 146 -7.57 -8.43 -8.11
N PHE A 147 -8.57 -8.11 -8.93
CA PHE A 147 -8.41 -7.34 -10.15
C PHE A 147 -7.72 -5.99 -9.86
N ASN A 148 -8.22 -5.23 -8.89
CA ASN A 148 -7.58 -3.97 -8.48
C ASN A 148 -6.17 -4.19 -7.92
N LEU A 149 -5.97 -5.25 -7.14
CA LEU A 149 -4.65 -5.59 -6.59
C LEU A 149 -3.62 -5.89 -7.69
N TYR A 150 -3.99 -6.68 -8.71
CA TYR A 150 -3.07 -7.03 -9.79
C TYR A 150 -2.78 -5.88 -10.73
N ILE A 151 -3.74 -4.95 -10.93
CA ILE A 151 -3.44 -3.73 -11.69
C ILE A 151 -2.39 -2.89 -10.96
N HIS A 152 -2.54 -2.67 -9.65
CA HIS A 152 -1.53 -1.94 -8.86
C HIS A 152 -0.16 -2.62 -8.85
N GLU A 153 -0.11 -3.96 -8.82
CA GLU A 153 1.17 -4.69 -8.97
C GLU A 153 1.79 -4.46 -10.36
N TYR A 154 0.96 -4.38 -11.42
CA TYR A 154 1.40 -4.05 -12.78
C TYR A 154 1.92 -2.61 -12.87
N GLU A 155 1.21 -1.64 -12.31
CA GLU A 155 1.67 -0.24 -12.24
C GLU A 155 3.02 -0.13 -11.53
N ALA A 156 3.14 -0.79 -10.37
CA ALA A 156 4.40 -0.85 -9.64
C ALA A 156 5.52 -1.44 -10.50
N ARG A 157 5.24 -2.49 -11.27
CA ARG A 157 6.20 -3.11 -12.20
C ARG A 157 6.61 -2.15 -13.34
N LEU A 158 5.68 -1.39 -13.92
CA LEU A 158 6.00 -0.40 -14.95
C LEU A 158 6.93 0.69 -14.40
N ARG A 159 6.62 1.21 -13.21
CA ARG A 159 7.46 2.17 -12.50
C ARG A 159 8.83 1.57 -12.17
N SER A 160 8.89 0.29 -11.82
CA SER A 160 10.14 -0.42 -11.50
C SER A 160 11.06 -0.62 -12.72
N THR A 161 10.50 -0.67 -13.93
CA THR A 161 11.27 -0.75 -15.20
C THR A 161 11.70 0.59 -15.79
N SER A 162 11.25 1.73 -15.23
CA SER A 162 11.66 3.06 -15.70
C SER A 162 13.12 3.35 -15.35
N ASP A 163 13.76 4.31 -16.03
CA ASP A 163 15.19 4.68 -15.87
C ASP A 163 15.59 5.06 -14.42
N GLU A 164 14.62 5.25 -13.51
CA GLU A 164 14.83 5.51 -12.08
C GLU A 164 14.98 4.24 -11.22
N GLY A 165 14.85 3.04 -11.83
CA GLY A 165 15.22 1.75 -11.25
C GLY A 165 14.18 1.13 -10.32
N ALA A 166 14.16 -0.21 -10.30
CA ALA A 166 13.14 -1.04 -9.66
C ALA A 166 12.97 -0.89 -8.15
N THR A 167 13.86 -0.15 -7.50
CA THR A 167 13.87 0.03 -6.05
C THR A 167 13.31 1.39 -5.62
N SER A 168 13.01 2.32 -6.53
CA SER A 168 12.51 3.66 -6.15
C SER A 168 11.21 3.59 -5.34
N PHE A 169 10.38 2.56 -5.56
CA PHE A 169 9.11 2.33 -4.89
C PHE A 169 9.03 0.91 -4.29
N SER A 170 9.70 0.68 -3.16
CA SER A 170 9.54 -0.55 -2.37
C SER A 170 8.67 -0.28 -1.14
N LYS A 171 7.62 -1.07 -0.91
CA LYS A 171 6.74 -0.93 0.25
C LYS A 171 6.20 -2.26 0.74
N LEU A 172 5.82 -2.29 2.01
CA LEU A 172 5.11 -3.40 2.63
C LEU A 172 3.76 -2.88 3.12
N ASP A 173 2.68 -3.43 2.59
CA ASP A 173 1.33 -3.17 3.12
C ASP A 173 0.96 -4.27 4.12
N ILE A 174 0.58 -3.87 5.33
CA ILE A 174 0.14 -4.77 6.40
C ILE A 174 -1.36 -4.58 6.59
N THR A 175 -2.11 -5.61 6.21
CA THR A 175 -3.57 -5.65 6.29
C THR A 175 -4.05 -6.83 7.12
N PHE A 176 -5.08 -6.61 7.94
CA PHE A 176 -5.69 -7.64 8.78
C PHE A 176 -6.98 -8.18 8.16
N LYS A 177 -7.23 -9.49 8.29
CA LYS A 177 -8.43 -10.15 7.76
C LYS A 177 -9.70 -9.70 8.48
N GLY A 178 -10.81 -9.68 7.74
CA GLY A 178 -12.15 -9.50 8.30
C GLY A 178 -12.57 -8.04 8.47
N PRO A 179 -13.67 -7.78 9.21
CA PRO A 179 -14.20 -6.42 9.37
C PRO A 179 -13.23 -5.56 10.18
N LYS A 180 -12.81 -4.44 9.58
CA LYS A 180 -11.85 -3.50 10.18
C LYS A 180 -12.59 -2.46 11.00
N ARG A 181 -12.29 -2.36 12.30
CA ARG A 181 -12.72 -1.21 13.11
C ARG A 181 -12.03 0.04 12.58
N ARG A 182 -12.78 1.14 12.46
CA ARG A 182 -12.31 2.40 11.90
C ARG A 182 -12.66 3.57 12.78
N LEU A 183 -11.75 4.52 12.86
CA LEU A 183 -11.96 5.79 13.56
C LEU A 183 -11.78 6.94 12.57
N PRO A 184 -12.68 7.93 12.54
CA PRO A 184 -12.51 9.06 11.65
C PRO A 184 -11.29 9.90 12.07
N LEU A 185 -10.60 10.45 11.07
CA LEU A 185 -9.65 11.53 11.27
C LEU A 185 -10.39 12.78 11.74
N ARG A 186 -9.78 13.49 12.70
CA ARG A 186 -10.27 14.81 13.13
C ARG A 186 -9.77 15.88 12.15
N PRO A 187 -10.44 17.03 12.06
CA PRO A 187 -9.98 18.14 11.21
C PRO A 187 -8.51 18.52 11.42
N GLU A 188 -8.02 18.44 12.66
CA GLU A 188 -6.64 18.78 12.99
C GLU A 188 -5.63 17.72 12.52
N ASP A 189 -6.07 16.45 12.41
CA ASP A 189 -5.22 15.34 11.99
C ASP A 189 -4.77 15.51 10.52
N PHE A 190 -5.55 16.24 9.70
CA PHE A 190 -5.22 16.53 8.31
C PHE A 190 -3.97 17.40 8.12
N ASN A 191 -3.53 18.12 9.17
CA ASN A 191 -2.30 18.91 9.12
C ASN A 191 -1.02 18.06 9.15
N TYR A 192 -1.13 16.76 9.43
CA TYR A 192 0.01 15.84 9.46
C TYR A 192 0.29 15.15 8.12
N PHE A 193 -0.54 15.38 7.10
CA PHE A 193 -0.27 14.86 5.76
C PHE A 193 0.95 15.55 5.17
N SER A 194 1.78 14.77 4.49
CA SER A 194 2.94 15.26 3.78
C SER A 194 3.10 14.47 2.50
N PRO A 195 3.45 15.09 1.37
CA PRO A 195 3.77 14.34 0.17
C PRO A 195 5.14 13.64 0.28
N HIS A 196 5.85 13.84 1.39
CA HIS A 196 7.13 13.22 1.61
C HIS A 196 7.03 11.77 2.10
N SER A 197 7.78 10.90 1.42
CA SER A 197 8.07 9.53 1.86
C SER A 197 9.51 9.46 2.39
N ASP A 198 9.71 8.66 3.42
CA ASP A 198 11.00 8.40 4.04
C ASP A 198 11.22 6.89 4.13
N PHE A 199 12.43 6.45 3.79
CA PHE A 199 12.87 5.08 4.03
C PHE A 199 12.69 4.69 5.50
N GLY A 200 12.04 3.54 5.74
CA GLY A 200 11.64 3.06 7.05
C GLY A 200 10.46 3.80 7.68
N GLY A 201 9.79 4.70 6.97
CA GLY A 201 8.61 5.40 7.47
C GLY A 201 7.42 4.45 7.60
N VAL A 202 6.66 4.61 8.69
CA VAL A 202 5.37 3.93 8.92
C VAL A 202 4.25 4.91 8.65
N TYR A 203 3.29 4.52 7.82
CA TYR A 203 2.20 5.36 7.34
C TYR A 203 0.85 4.70 7.60
N LEU A 204 -0.20 5.50 7.81
CA LEU A 204 -1.55 4.96 7.77
C LEU A 204 -1.86 4.39 6.39
N HIS A 205 -2.40 3.18 6.36
CA HIS A 205 -2.83 2.56 5.12
C HIS A 205 -4.08 3.24 4.55
N TYR A 206 -4.07 3.51 3.25
CA TYR A 206 -5.25 4.03 2.57
C TYR A 206 -6.31 2.94 2.41
N CYS A 207 -7.41 3.05 3.15
CA CYS A 207 -8.37 1.96 3.33
C CYS A 207 -9.73 2.18 2.62
N ASP A 208 -9.77 3.08 1.64
CA ASP A 208 -10.97 3.46 0.86
C ASP A 208 -10.82 3.18 -0.63
N VAL A 209 -11.91 3.36 -1.40
CA VAL A 209 -11.92 3.18 -2.86
C VAL A 209 -12.11 4.52 -3.53
N GLY A 210 -11.24 4.77 -4.50
CA GLY A 210 -10.93 6.07 -5.10
C GLY A 210 -9.41 6.29 -5.04
N LYS A 211 -8.92 7.38 -5.62
CA LYS A 211 -7.49 7.73 -5.62
C LYS A 211 -7.23 8.93 -4.71
N GLN A 212 -6.07 8.95 -4.06
CA GLN A 212 -5.64 10.15 -3.34
C GLN A 212 -5.22 11.23 -4.34
N VAL A 213 -5.30 12.50 -3.93
CA VAL A 213 -4.89 13.65 -4.75
C VAL A 213 -3.51 13.45 -5.38
N LEU A 214 -2.56 12.97 -4.57
CA LEU A 214 -1.18 12.79 -5.00
C LEU A 214 -1.05 11.68 -6.05
N ASP A 215 -1.84 10.61 -5.94
CA ASP A 215 -1.84 9.50 -6.92
C ASP A 215 -2.41 9.97 -8.26
N VAL A 216 -3.53 10.70 -8.26
CA VAL A 216 -4.12 11.25 -9.49
C VAL A 216 -3.16 12.22 -10.19
N TYR A 217 -2.51 13.08 -9.41
CA TYR A 217 -1.52 14.00 -9.93
C TYR A 217 -0.32 13.27 -10.55
N TYR A 218 0.19 12.22 -9.89
CA TYR A 218 1.33 11.44 -10.40
C TYR A 218 1.00 10.60 -11.62
N ASP A 219 -0.17 9.97 -11.64
CA ASP A 219 -0.62 9.13 -12.75
C ASP A 219 -1.02 9.96 -13.98
N GLN A 220 -1.02 11.30 -13.88
CA GLN A 220 -1.58 12.22 -14.88
C GLN A 220 -2.97 11.79 -15.32
N ASP A 221 -3.75 11.25 -14.36
CA ASP A 221 -5.00 10.57 -14.64
C ASP A 221 -6.10 11.60 -14.89
N SER A 222 -6.14 12.10 -16.13
CA SER A 222 -7.13 13.06 -16.61
C SER A 222 -8.56 12.51 -16.62
N ALA A 223 -8.72 11.21 -16.40
CA ALA A 223 -10.00 10.53 -16.49
C ALA A 223 -10.61 10.15 -15.14
N VAL A 224 -9.88 10.33 -14.03
CA VAL A 224 -10.46 10.29 -12.70
C VAL A 224 -11.29 11.55 -12.51
N GLY A 225 -12.62 11.39 -12.50
CA GLY A 225 -13.52 12.47 -12.13
C GLY A 225 -13.18 12.95 -10.71
N VAL A 226 -13.33 14.25 -10.46
CA VAL A 226 -13.02 14.86 -9.14
C VAL A 226 -13.73 14.14 -7.99
N ASP A 227 -14.90 13.55 -8.24
CA ASP A 227 -15.68 12.76 -7.27
C ASP A 227 -15.01 11.45 -6.80
N ASN A 228 -14.02 10.97 -7.55
CA ASN A 228 -13.22 9.78 -7.24
C ASN A 228 -11.87 10.14 -6.56
N ILE A 229 -11.56 11.43 -6.42
CA ILE A 229 -10.44 11.92 -5.61
C ILE A 229 -10.89 11.97 -4.15
N ARG A 230 -10.34 11.07 -3.34
CA ARG A 230 -10.77 10.91 -1.94
C ARG A 230 -9.57 10.95 -1.00
N PRO A 231 -9.55 11.89 -0.05
CA PRO A 231 -8.53 11.87 0.98
C PRO A 231 -8.72 10.65 1.87
N LEU A 232 -7.67 10.27 2.60
CA LEU A 232 -7.81 9.31 3.68
C LEU A 232 -8.65 9.97 4.80
N GLU A 233 -9.80 9.38 5.15
CA GLU A 233 -10.69 9.92 6.19
C GLU A 233 -10.75 9.04 7.44
N PHE A 234 -10.30 7.78 7.34
CA PHE A 234 -10.43 6.78 8.39
C PHE A 234 -9.09 6.14 8.75
N ILE A 235 -8.89 5.96 10.05
CA ILE A 235 -7.79 5.20 10.64
C ILE A 235 -8.28 3.77 10.88
N SER A 236 -7.48 2.78 10.50
CA SER A 236 -7.67 1.36 10.86
C SER A 236 -6.40 0.80 11.49
N ALA A 237 -6.37 -0.49 11.85
CA ALA A 237 -5.15 -1.14 12.32
C ALA A 237 -4.13 -1.42 11.19
N ASP A 238 -4.56 -1.33 9.93
CA ASP A 238 -3.69 -1.52 8.77
C ASP A 238 -2.69 -0.36 8.64
N PHE A 239 -1.51 -0.67 8.11
CA PHE A 239 -0.44 0.31 7.92
C PHE A 239 0.54 -0.11 6.83
N ASP A 240 1.26 0.88 6.32
CA ASP A 240 2.29 0.66 5.30
C ASP A 240 3.67 0.99 5.87
N ILE A 241 4.68 0.21 5.48
CA ILE A 241 6.09 0.50 5.75
C ILE A 241 6.78 0.78 4.42
N TYR A 242 7.35 1.98 4.29
CA TYR A 242 8.02 2.39 3.07
C TYR A 242 9.51 2.07 3.11
N PHE A 243 10.02 1.37 2.09
CA PHE A 243 11.43 1.03 1.90
C PHE A 243 12.01 1.58 0.58
N GLY A 244 11.23 2.39 -0.14
CA GLY A 244 11.66 3.06 -1.35
C GLY A 244 12.60 4.23 -1.08
N MET A 245 12.86 5.02 -2.12
CA MET A 245 13.74 6.18 -2.02
C MET A 245 13.03 7.31 -1.29
N SER A 246 13.67 7.86 -0.24
CA SER A 246 13.13 9.07 0.41
C SER A 246 13.04 10.20 -0.61
N ASN A 247 11.87 10.81 -0.75
CA ASN A 247 11.60 11.74 -1.84
C ASN A 247 11.75 13.23 -1.43
N LYS A 248 12.03 13.53 -0.16
CA LYS A 248 12.07 14.91 0.37
C LYS A 248 12.99 15.87 -0.41
N GLN A 249 14.09 15.37 -0.97
CA GLN A 249 15.01 16.18 -1.77
C GLN A 249 14.51 16.47 -3.19
N TRP A 250 13.59 15.65 -3.69
CA TRP A 250 12.99 15.73 -5.03
C TRP A 250 11.74 16.62 -5.03
N PHE A 251 11.10 16.75 -3.88
CA PHE A 251 10.00 17.69 -3.63
C PHE A 251 10.49 19.13 -3.44
N GLY A 252 11.07 19.69 -4.51
CA GLY A 252 11.48 21.08 -4.58
C GLY A 252 10.31 22.06 -4.77
N MET A 253 10.62 23.35 -4.72
CA MET A 253 9.65 24.44 -4.91
C MET A 253 8.85 24.31 -6.22
N ASP A 254 9.50 23.87 -7.29
CA ASP A 254 8.86 23.68 -8.60
C ASP A 254 7.76 22.63 -8.59
N TYR A 255 7.94 21.55 -7.83
CA TYR A 255 6.91 20.52 -7.68
C TYR A 255 5.68 21.11 -6.97
N LYS A 256 5.91 21.83 -5.87
CA LYS A 256 4.84 22.47 -5.10
C LYS A 256 4.03 23.43 -5.99
N ILE A 257 4.71 24.27 -6.78
CA ILE A 257 4.04 25.20 -7.71
C ILE A 257 3.19 24.44 -8.74
N LYS A 258 3.73 23.36 -9.34
CA LYS A 258 3.00 22.56 -10.32
C LYS A 258 1.77 21.89 -9.72
N LEU A 259 1.89 21.30 -8.52
CA LEU A 259 0.76 20.70 -7.82
C LEU A 259 -0.30 21.75 -7.45
N GLU A 260 0.12 22.92 -6.96
CA GLU A 260 -0.81 24.02 -6.65
C GLU A 260 -1.58 24.52 -7.88
N HIS A 261 -0.93 24.60 -9.04
CA HIS A 261 -1.61 24.93 -10.30
C HIS A 261 -2.59 23.83 -10.71
N TRP A 262 -2.15 22.57 -10.69
CA TRP A 262 -3.01 21.44 -11.02
C TRP A 262 -4.26 21.40 -10.14
N LEU A 263 -4.12 21.61 -8.83
CA LEU A 263 -5.25 21.65 -7.89
C LEU A 263 -6.26 22.74 -8.26
N LYS A 264 -5.77 23.95 -8.58
CA LYS A 264 -6.63 25.07 -8.99
C LYS A 264 -7.35 24.79 -10.31
N ASP A 265 -6.66 24.18 -11.27
CA ASP A 265 -7.25 23.80 -12.57
C ASP A 265 -8.38 22.77 -12.40
N HIS A 266 -8.34 21.99 -11.32
CA HIS A 266 -9.39 21.03 -10.95
C HIS A 266 -10.37 21.56 -9.89
N GLY A 267 -10.37 22.87 -9.62
CA GLY A 267 -11.33 23.52 -8.72
C GLY A 267 -11.09 23.27 -7.22
N MET A 268 -9.91 22.79 -6.83
CA MET A 268 -9.53 22.54 -5.44
C MET A 268 -8.72 23.70 -4.86
N ASP A 269 -8.94 24.06 -3.59
CA ASP A 269 -8.08 25.03 -2.90
C ASP A 269 -6.82 24.30 -2.39
N PRO A 270 -5.62 24.60 -2.91
CA PRO A 270 -4.38 23.95 -2.45
C PRO A 270 -4.04 24.19 -0.98
N ARG A 271 -4.74 25.11 -0.31
CA ARG A 271 -4.59 25.38 1.12
C ARG A 271 -5.60 24.63 1.97
N ASP A 272 -6.53 23.90 1.38
CA ASP A 272 -7.48 23.08 2.15
C ASP A 272 -6.76 21.83 2.69
N PRO A 273 -6.52 21.74 4.02
CA PRO A 273 -5.86 20.58 4.60
C PRO A 273 -6.66 19.30 4.39
N LYS A 274 -7.99 19.38 4.19
CA LYS A 274 -8.85 18.22 3.95
C LYS A 274 -8.54 17.49 2.66
N LEU A 275 -7.79 18.10 1.73
CA LEU A 275 -7.26 17.39 0.57
C LEU A 275 -6.32 16.25 0.96
N GLY A 276 -5.75 16.26 2.18
CA GLY A 276 -4.93 15.16 2.70
C GLY A 276 -3.77 14.83 1.77
N ILE A 277 -3.06 15.86 1.27
CA ILE A 277 -2.08 15.70 0.21
C ILE A 277 -0.91 14.82 0.69
N GLY A 278 -0.83 13.62 0.12
CA GLY A 278 0.23 12.66 0.37
C GLY A 278 -0.09 11.68 1.48
N PHE A 279 0.89 11.44 2.35
CA PHE A 279 0.86 10.36 3.33
C PHE A 279 0.81 10.91 4.75
N LEU A 280 0.09 10.20 5.63
CA LEU A 280 0.09 10.49 7.06
C LEU A 280 1.08 9.55 7.76
N LYS A 281 2.27 10.07 8.06
CA LYS A 281 3.35 9.33 8.71
C LYS A 281 3.12 9.24 10.22
N ILE A 282 3.10 8.03 10.75
CA ILE A 282 2.82 7.72 12.16
C ILE A 282 4.02 7.13 12.91
N GLY A 283 5.07 6.74 12.21
CA GLY A 283 6.28 6.20 12.84
C GLY A 283 7.50 6.17 11.92
N GLN A 284 8.62 5.75 12.49
CA GLN A 284 9.91 5.66 11.80
C GLN A 284 10.71 4.47 12.29
N MET A 285 11.32 3.75 11.37
CA MET A 285 12.25 2.66 11.66
C MET A 285 13.42 3.16 12.50
N ILE A 286 13.68 2.44 13.58
CA ILE A 286 14.80 2.73 14.48
C ILE A 286 16.08 2.16 13.84
N PRO A 287 17.16 2.95 13.74
CA PRO A 287 18.42 2.47 13.18
C PRO A 287 18.95 1.24 13.93
N ASP A 288 19.33 0.23 13.16
CA ASP A 288 19.87 -1.02 13.68
C ASP A 288 21.36 -1.13 13.32
N ALA A 289 22.20 -1.42 14.32
CA ALA A 289 23.64 -1.59 14.13
C ALA A 289 23.98 -2.70 13.13
N ARG A 290 23.12 -3.73 13.01
CA ARG A 290 23.24 -4.83 12.03
C ARG A 290 23.22 -4.34 10.60
N PHE A 291 22.50 -3.25 10.32
CA PHE A 291 22.28 -2.74 8.96
C PHE A 291 22.97 -1.39 8.69
N LYS A 292 23.63 -0.81 9.69
CA LYS A 292 24.25 0.53 9.61
C LYS A 292 25.28 0.68 8.49
N HIS A 293 25.88 -0.41 8.04
CA HIS A 293 26.88 -0.43 6.98
C HIS A 293 26.28 -0.62 5.58
N LEU A 294 24.97 -0.91 5.49
CA LEU A 294 24.28 -1.14 4.23
C LEU A 294 23.70 0.18 3.72
N ASP A 295 23.86 0.45 2.44
CA ASP A 295 23.02 1.42 1.75
C ASP A 295 21.61 0.86 1.52
N ARG A 296 20.73 1.67 0.94
CA ARG A 296 19.33 1.29 0.67
C ARG A 296 19.22 0.09 -0.28
N SER A 297 20.02 0.06 -1.34
CA SER A 297 20.01 -1.01 -2.34
C SER A 297 20.51 -2.32 -1.73
N GLU A 298 21.58 -2.25 -0.95
CA GLU A 298 22.15 -3.38 -0.21
C GLU A 298 21.17 -3.91 0.84
N PHE A 299 20.50 -3.00 1.58
CA PHE A 299 19.45 -3.37 2.52
C PHE A 299 18.30 -4.10 1.81
N LEU A 300 17.78 -3.55 0.71
CA LEU A 300 16.68 -4.16 -0.05
C LEU A 300 17.07 -5.54 -0.60
N SER A 301 18.28 -5.68 -1.15
CA SER A 301 18.81 -6.95 -1.64
C SER A 301 18.89 -8.01 -0.53
N MET A 302 19.38 -7.64 0.64
CA MET A 302 19.41 -8.53 1.82
C MET A 302 18.01 -8.87 2.31
N PHE A 303 17.16 -7.85 2.44
CA PHE A 303 15.82 -7.98 3.01
C PHE A 303 14.85 -8.74 2.10
N SER A 304 15.12 -8.80 0.78
CA SER A 304 14.42 -9.67 -0.17
C SER A 304 14.49 -11.16 0.18
N GLY A 305 15.42 -11.58 1.04
CA GLY A 305 15.41 -12.93 1.62
C GLY A 305 14.35 -13.16 2.71
N TYR A 306 13.63 -12.12 3.16
CA TYR A 306 12.76 -12.13 4.34
C TYR A 306 11.36 -11.55 4.06
N LEU A 307 10.82 -11.81 2.87
CA LEU A 307 9.54 -11.27 2.41
C LEU A 307 8.32 -12.02 2.96
N ASN A 308 8.27 -12.21 4.27
CA ASN A 308 7.14 -12.79 4.97
C ASN A 308 7.06 -12.25 6.41
N VAL A 309 5.94 -11.62 6.77
CA VAL A 309 5.71 -11.16 8.15
C VAL A 309 5.38 -12.36 9.04
N LYS A 310 6.21 -12.62 10.04
CA LYS A 310 6.01 -13.70 11.02
C LYS A 310 5.12 -13.26 12.18
N SER A 311 5.41 -12.10 12.76
CA SER A 311 4.66 -11.56 13.90
C SER A 311 4.82 -10.04 14.02
N ILE A 312 3.89 -9.43 14.76
CA ILE A 312 3.90 -8.02 15.12
C ILE A 312 3.71 -7.92 16.63
N HIS A 313 4.56 -7.13 17.28
CA HIS A 313 4.51 -6.90 18.72
C HIS A 313 4.48 -5.40 19.03
N VAL A 314 3.69 -5.01 20.02
CA VAL A 314 3.64 -3.64 20.52
C VAL A 314 4.33 -3.60 21.87
N HIS A 315 5.41 -2.83 21.94
CA HIS A 315 6.19 -2.59 23.13
C HIS A 315 5.84 -1.21 23.71
N GLY A 316 5.99 -1.07 25.02
CA GLY A 316 5.94 0.24 25.69
C GLY A 316 7.13 1.11 25.29
N THR A 317 7.56 1.99 26.20
CA THR A 317 8.91 2.57 26.09
C THR A 317 9.92 1.44 26.19
N LEU A 318 10.73 1.22 25.15
CA LEU A 318 11.93 0.41 25.28
C LEU A 318 12.94 1.23 26.10
N ASP A 319 13.28 0.75 27.29
CA ASP A 319 14.28 1.38 28.19
C ASP A 319 15.73 1.20 27.69
N TRP A 320 15.93 0.65 26.49
CA TRP A 320 17.25 0.40 25.90
C TRP A 320 17.50 1.32 24.71
N TYR A 321 17.88 2.57 24.99
CA TYR A 321 18.68 3.40 24.10
C TYR A 321 19.63 4.31 24.88
#